data_AF-A0A3D4N6N1-F1
#
_entry.id   AF-A0A3D4N6N1-F1
#
_cell.length_a   1.000
_cell.length_b   1.000
_cell.length_c   1.000
_cell.angle_alpha   90.00
_cell.angle_beta   90.00
_cell.angle_gamma   90.00
#
_symmetry.space_group_name_H-M   'P 1'
#
loop_
_entity.id
_entity.type
_entity.pdbx_description
1 polymer ?
#
loop_
_entity_poly.entity_id
_entity_poly.type
_entity_poly.pdbx_seq_one_letter_code
_entity_poly.pdbx_strand_id
1 'polypeptide(L)'
;MEPNIVIKSNKPRLTPLFTGIIPVIAIGLMIFLFTAVNPLAMFNNNLPPIENLAIERIRVIDTGFNVSVLNSGPVPVQIAQVMVDDAYWLFDIEPKGELPRLGKATIHIPYQWIEGEPHHIVLVSNTGATFEGIVPVATLTPHPGLREFAGYGLLGIYVGVIPVTLGLLWYPTLKRMGRKWLGFILALTVGLLVFLLVDTFLEVLEVGAELPGVFQGIPLALFAALLTWLAIMAVSAMQNRRFEKSSVIKTEGTYLATLIALSIGLHNFGEGLAVGAAFAQAEAALGSFLVLGFILHNITEGIGIAAPLVSNRQGVDNNIVKTPSILLFSGLALLAGFPAVLGTWIGGFAFSPLLSTIFLGIGLGAIWQVIVEVTRLLRRYAEHENSSWISWINLSGFTLGLAIMYFTAFMVKL
;
A
#
# COMPACT_ATOMS: atom_id res chain seq x y z
N MET A 1 -60.82 -50.36 -0.25
CA MET A 1 -59.98 -49.34 0.41
C MET A 1 -58.77 -50.06 0.97
N GLU A 2 -57.69 -50.14 0.20
CA GLU A 2 -56.39 -50.59 0.72
C GLU A 2 -55.57 -49.34 1.10
N PRO A 3 -55.01 -49.25 2.31
CA PRO A 3 -54.15 -48.14 2.66
C PRO A 3 -52.75 -48.37 2.07
N ASN A 4 -52.35 -47.48 1.16
CA ASN A 4 -50.95 -47.34 0.72
C ASN A 4 -50.07 -47.01 1.92
N ILE A 5 -49.27 -47.98 2.36
CA ILE A 5 -48.21 -47.76 3.35
C ILE A 5 -47.06 -47.04 2.64
N VAL A 6 -47.03 -45.72 2.77
CA VAL A 6 -45.87 -44.91 2.38
C VAL A 6 -44.76 -45.14 3.41
N ILE A 7 -43.82 -46.03 3.08
CA ILE A 7 -42.58 -46.19 3.86
C ILE A 7 -41.75 -44.91 3.67
N LYS A 8 -41.85 -43.97 4.62
CA LYS A 8 -40.90 -42.85 4.71
C LYS A 8 -39.52 -43.42 5.00
N SER A 9 -38.65 -43.40 3.99
CA SER A 9 -37.22 -43.68 4.13
C SER A 9 -36.62 -42.70 5.13
N ASN A 10 -36.42 -43.15 6.36
CA ASN A 10 -35.78 -42.40 7.43
C ASN A 10 -34.26 -42.53 7.26
N LYS A 11 -33.69 -41.92 6.20
CA LYS A 11 -32.24 -41.78 6.12
C LYS A 11 -31.80 -40.87 7.27
N PRO A 12 -30.90 -41.30 8.18
CA PRO A 12 -30.41 -40.43 9.22
C PRO A 12 -29.70 -39.26 8.55
N ARG A 13 -30.27 -38.05 8.66
CA ARG A 13 -29.58 -36.82 8.27
C ARG A 13 -28.45 -36.64 9.27
N LEU A 14 -27.25 -37.14 8.92
CA LEU A 14 -26.03 -36.83 9.64
C LEU A 14 -25.97 -35.31 9.79
N THR A 15 -25.96 -34.84 11.04
CA THR A 15 -25.94 -33.42 11.38
C THR A 15 -24.78 -32.76 10.62
N PRO A 16 -24.95 -31.55 10.05
CA PRO A 16 -23.91 -30.89 9.23
C PRO A 16 -22.54 -30.76 9.94
N LEU A 17 -22.53 -30.78 11.27
CA LEU A 17 -21.32 -30.83 12.09
C LEU A 17 -20.53 -32.15 11.92
N PHE A 18 -21.20 -33.30 11.86
CA PHE A 18 -20.56 -34.61 11.69
C PHE A 18 -20.02 -34.84 10.27
N THR A 19 -20.71 -34.32 9.25
CA THR A 19 -20.21 -34.37 7.87
C THR A 19 -19.05 -33.41 7.62
N GLY A 20 -18.93 -32.31 8.39
CA GLY A 20 -17.76 -31.43 8.36
C GLY A 20 -16.50 -32.00 9.04
N ILE A 21 -16.67 -32.88 10.03
CA ILE A 21 -15.54 -33.52 10.75
C ILE A 21 -14.86 -34.59 9.89
N ILE A 22 -15.61 -35.32 9.05
CA ILE A 22 -15.06 -36.42 8.23
C ILE A 22 -13.95 -35.94 7.27
N PRO A 23 -14.13 -34.87 6.46
CA PRO A 23 -13.05 -34.32 5.63
C PRO A 23 -11.85 -33.86 6.45
N VAL A 24 -12.06 -33.25 7.61
CA VAL A 24 -10.97 -32.77 8.48
C VAL A 24 -10.14 -33.95 9.01
N ILE A 25 -10.80 -35.02 9.47
CA ILE A 25 -10.13 -36.26 9.89
C ILE A 25 -9.40 -36.90 8.70
N ALA A 26 -10.03 -36.96 7.52
CA ALA A 26 -9.41 -37.53 6.33
C ALA A 26 -8.17 -36.72 5.89
N ILE A 27 -8.21 -35.38 5.95
CA ILE A 27 -7.07 -34.51 5.70
C ILE A 27 -5.98 -34.75 6.74
N GLY A 28 -6.34 -34.80 8.02
CA GLY A 28 -5.39 -35.07 9.10
C GLY A 28 -4.71 -36.43 8.94
N LEU A 29 -5.47 -37.47 8.60
CA LEU A 29 -4.97 -38.81 8.32
C LEU A 29 -4.06 -38.84 7.09
N MET A 30 -4.45 -38.15 6.01
CA MET A 30 -3.63 -38.03 4.80
C MET A 30 -2.31 -37.34 5.12
N ILE A 31 -2.32 -36.22 5.84
CA ILE A 31 -1.11 -35.50 6.25
C ILE A 31 -0.23 -36.40 7.12
N PHE A 32 -0.80 -37.09 8.10
CA PHE A 32 -0.08 -38.02 8.96
C PHE A 32 0.55 -39.18 8.18
N LEU A 33 -0.21 -39.81 7.27
CA LEU A 33 0.31 -40.88 6.42
C LEU A 33 1.41 -40.36 5.49
N PHE A 34 1.25 -39.15 4.95
CA PHE A 34 2.23 -38.52 4.08
C PHE A 34 3.54 -38.22 4.83
N THR A 35 3.47 -37.72 6.07
CA THR A 35 4.68 -37.46 6.88
C THR A 35 5.31 -38.74 7.40
N ALA A 36 4.52 -39.75 7.78
CA ALA A 36 5.02 -41.03 8.31
C ALA A 36 5.65 -41.92 7.23
N VAL A 37 5.03 -42.02 6.05
CA VAL A 37 5.52 -42.84 4.93
C VAL A 37 6.60 -42.11 4.14
N ASN A 38 6.61 -40.77 4.19
CA ASN A 38 7.50 -39.89 3.43
C ASN A 38 7.69 -40.36 1.97
N PRO A 39 6.61 -40.40 1.16
CA PRO A 39 6.67 -40.85 -0.24
C PRO A 39 7.55 -39.94 -1.11
N LEU A 40 8.02 -38.79 -0.60
CA LEU A 40 8.97 -37.94 -1.29
C LEU A 40 10.42 -38.41 -1.14
N ALA A 41 10.73 -39.25 -0.15
CA ALA A 41 12.07 -39.81 0.04
C ALA A 41 12.58 -40.57 -1.20
N MET A 42 11.67 -41.22 -1.94
CA MET A 42 11.97 -41.92 -3.19
C MET A 42 12.32 -40.99 -4.37
N PHE A 43 12.16 -39.67 -4.22
CA PHE A 43 12.53 -38.65 -5.20
C PHE A 43 13.66 -37.72 -4.73
N ASN A 44 14.22 -37.94 -3.54
CA ASN A 44 15.17 -37.02 -2.88
C ASN A 44 16.65 -37.27 -3.21
N ASN A 45 16.97 -38.15 -4.16
CA ASN A 45 18.36 -38.45 -4.49
C ASN A 45 18.96 -37.33 -5.36
N ASN A 46 19.95 -36.62 -4.81
CA ASN A 46 20.84 -35.65 -5.49
C ASN A 46 20.23 -34.33 -5.97
N LEU A 47 19.15 -33.84 -5.36
CA LEU A 47 18.74 -32.45 -5.58
C LEU A 47 19.68 -31.51 -4.80
N PRO A 48 20.30 -30.50 -5.45
CA PRO A 48 21.08 -29.52 -4.73
C PRO A 48 20.21 -28.80 -3.67
N PRO A 49 20.76 -28.47 -2.50
CA PRO A 49 20.01 -27.76 -1.48
C PRO A 49 19.49 -26.45 -2.05
N ILE A 50 18.19 -26.19 -1.89
CA ILE A 50 17.59 -24.93 -2.29
C ILE A 50 17.91 -23.92 -1.18
N GLU A 51 19.00 -23.20 -1.35
CA GLU A 51 19.38 -22.09 -0.49
C GLU A 51 18.75 -20.80 -1.01
N ASN A 52 18.16 -20.02 -0.12
CA ASN A 52 17.60 -18.72 -0.47
C ASN A 52 17.83 -17.75 0.69
N LEU A 53 18.84 -16.90 0.54
CA LEU A 53 19.17 -15.85 1.48
C LEU A 53 18.71 -14.51 0.89
N ALA A 54 17.74 -13.89 1.54
CA ALA A 54 17.27 -12.57 1.16
C ALA A 54 18.06 -11.51 1.91
N ILE A 55 18.64 -10.55 1.19
CA ILE A 55 19.23 -9.34 1.79
C ILE A 55 18.09 -8.38 2.08
N GLU A 56 17.79 -8.16 3.36
CA GLU A 56 16.69 -7.28 3.78
C GLU A 56 17.08 -5.80 3.74
N ARG A 57 18.35 -5.49 4.05
CA ARG A 57 18.85 -4.10 4.09
C ARG A 57 20.37 -4.06 4.08
N ILE A 58 20.95 -3.11 3.36
CA ILE A 58 22.37 -2.75 3.45
C ILE A 58 22.45 -1.36 4.08
N ARG A 59 23.20 -1.23 5.18
CA ARG A 59 23.50 0.07 5.78
C ARG A 59 24.97 0.39 5.56
N VAL A 60 25.22 1.56 5.00
CA VAL A 60 26.55 2.13 4.85
C VAL A 60 26.86 2.90 6.13
N ILE A 61 27.98 2.57 6.76
CA ILE A 61 28.46 3.16 8.02
C ILE A 61 29.91 3.59 7.84
N ASP A 62 30.43 4.43 8.72
CA ASP A 62 31.80 4.98 8.61
C ASP A 62 32.89 3.90 8.46
N THR A 63 32.66 2.70 9.01
CA THR A 63 33.62 1.60 9.00
C THR A 63 33.34 0.54 7.92
N GLY A 64 32.31 0.70 7.10
CA GLY A 64 31.97 -0.24 6.02
C GLY A 64 30.47 -0.47 5.85
N PHE A 65 30.07 -1.75 5.74
CA PHE A 65 28.68 -2.12 5.48
C PHE A 65 28.13 -3.03 6.57
N ASN A 66 26.88 -2.81 6.95
CA ASN A 66 26.07 -3.74 7.74
C ASN A 66 24.96 -4.30 6.85
N VAL A 67 25.04 -5.59 6.54
CA VAL A 67 24.10 -6.30 5.67
C VAL A 67 23.18 -7.16 6.54
N SER A 68 21.89 -6.83 6.59
CA SER A 68 20.87 -7.64 7.25
C SER A 68 20.33 -8.68 6.29
N VAL A 69 20.32 -9.94 6.71
CA VAL A 69 19.90 -11.08 5.89
C VAL A 69 18.85 -11.95 6.58
N LEU A 70 17.99 -12.58 5.78
CA LEU A 70 16.97 -13.54 6.20
C LEU A 70 17.10 -14.82 5.38
N ASN A 71 17.22 -15.98 6.04
CA ASN A 71 17.09 -17.26 5.36
C ASN A 71 15.61 -17.53 5.04
N SER A 72 15.23 -17.40 3.78
CA SER A 72 13.89 -17.71 3.29
C SER A 72 13.77 -19.12 2.69
N GLY A 73 14.90 -19.83 2.57
CA GLY A 73 15.00 -21.18 2.07
C GLY A 73 14.50 -22.24 3.06
N PRO A 74 14.22 -23.46 2.57
CA PRO A 74 13.80 -24.58 3.41
C PRO A 74 14.91 -25.16 4.30
N VAL A 75 16.19 -24.94 3.94
CA VAL A 75 17.36 -25.56 4.58
C VAL A 75 18.19 -24.49 5.31
N PRO A 76 18.89 -24.80 6.42
CA PRO A 76 19.87 -23.89 7.01
C PRO A 76 20.95 -23.48 6.00
N VAL A 77 21.40 -22.23 6.07
CA VAL A 77 22.43 -21.67 5.18
C VAL A 77 23.60 -21.19 6.02
N GLN A 78 24.83 -21.51 5.61
CA GLN A 78 26.04 -20.97 6.22
C GLN A 78 26.75 -20.05 5.23
N ILE A 79 26.94 -18.79 5.60
CA ILE A 79 27.75 -17.85 4.81
C ILE A 79 29.22 -18.16 5.07
N ALA A 80 29.96 -18.46 4.01
CA ALA A 80 31.36 -18.84 4.08
C ALA A 80 32.29 -17.70 3.65
N GLN A 81 31.87 -16.89 2.67
CA GLN A 81 32.67 -15.79 2.13
C GLN A 81 31.80 -14.58 1.80
N VAL A 82 32.42 -13.41 1.77
CA VAL A 82 31.82 -12.16 1.31
C VAL A 82 32.77 -11.52 0.31
N MET A 83 32.21 -10.99 -0.77
CA MET A 83 32.93 -10.17 -1.75
C MET A 83 32.33 -8.76 -1.77
N VAL A 84 33.19 -7.77 -1.93
CA VAL A 84 32.83 -6.38 -2.24
C VAL A 84 33.61 -5.98 -3.48
N ASP A 85 32.91 -5.56 -4.54
CA ASP A 85 33.49 -5.16 -5.83
C ASP A 85 34.48 -6.21 -6.39
N ASP A 86 34.01 -7.46 -6.49
CA ASP A 86 34.77 -8.61 -6.97
C ASP A 86 35.98 -9.03 -6.12
N ALA A 87 36.20 -8.40 -4.95
CA ALA A 87 37.28 -8.75 -4.03
C ALA A 87 36.76 -9.44 -2.76
N TYR A 88 37.38 -10.56 -2.37
CA TYR A 88 37.07 -11.22 -1.11
C TYR A 88 37.47 -10.35 0.09
N TRP A 89 36.58 -10.27 1.07
CA TRP A 89 36.79 -9.45 2.25
C TRP A 89 36.51 -10.20 3.55
N LEU A 90 37.08 -9.68 4.65
CA LEU A 90 36.75 -10.15 5.98
C LEU A 90 35.34 -9.69 6.34
N PHE A 91 34.65 -10.50 7.16
CA PHE A 91 33.34 -10.16 7.69
C PHE A 91 33.14 -10.78 9.07
N ASP A 92 32.27 -10.15 9.85
CA ASP A 92 31.74 -10.71 11.10
C ASP A 92 30.23 -10.91 10.95
N ILE A 93 29.70 -12.01 11.49
CA ILE A 93 28.27 -12.33 11.42
C ILE A 93 27.68 -12.57 12.80
N GLU A 94 26.52 -11.98 13.05
CA GLU A 94 25.74 -12.17 14.28
C GLU A 94 24.28 -12.52 13.96
N PRO A 95 23.73 -13.65 14.47
CA PRO A 95 24.39 -14.66 15.30
C PRO A 95 25.39 -15.52 14.50
N LYS A 96 26.37 -16.10 15.20
CA LYS A 96 27.36 -17.01 14.60
C LYS A 96 26.75 -18.39 14.30
N GLY A 97 27.21 -19.03 13.23
CA GLY A 97 26.85 -20.40 12.86
C GLY A 97 25.95 -20.48 11.64
N GLU A 98 25.25 -21.61 11.49
CA GLU A 98 24.26 -21.79 10.43
C GLU A 98 23.01 -20.96 10.71
N LEU A 99 22.50 -20.31 9.67
CA LEU A 99 21.27 -19.54 9.73
C LEU A 99 20.08 -20.47 9.49
N PRO A 100 19.26 -20.81 10.50
CA PRO A 100 18.11 -21.69 10.31
C PRO A 100 17.06 -21.04 9.40
N ARG A 101 16.10 -21.82 8.91
CA ARG A 101 14.96 -21.29 8.15
C ARG A 101 14.25 -20.18 8.95
N LEU A 102 13.99 -19.05 8.30
CA LEU A 102 13.47 -17.80 8.87
C LEU A 102 14.38 -17.15 9.92
N GLY A 103 15.62 -17.64 10.06
CA GLY A 103 16.64 -17.01 10.87
C GLY A 103 17.13 -15.71 10.23
N LYS A 104 17.41 -14.71 11.07
CA LYS A 104 17.99 -13.43 10.67
C LYS A 104 19.41 -13.29 11.19
N ALA A 105 20.28 -12.68 10.40
CA ALA A 105 21.62 -12.32 10.81
C ALA A 105 22.01 -10.94 10.29
N THR A 106 22.98 -10.31 10.94
CA THR A 106 23.64 -9.09 10.47
C THR A 106 25.09 -9.40 10.20
N ILE A 107 25.55 -9.04 9.01
CA ILE A 107 26.92 -9.22 8.55
C ILE A 107 27.59 -7.85 8.54
N HIS A 108 28.65 -7.70 9.32
CA HIS A 108 29.49 -6.51 9.32
C HIS A 108 30.70 -6.74 8.40
N ILE A 109 30.87 -5.85 7.43
CA ILE A 109 31.94 -5.89 6.43
C ILE A 109 32.78 -4.62 6.61
N PRO A 110 33.98 -4.70 7.23
CA PRO A 110 34.82 -3.54 7.48
C PRO A 110 35.51 -3.05 6.20
N TYR A 111 34.79 -2.34 5.34
CA TYR A 111 35.24 -1.89 4.03
C TYR A 111 35.38 -0.36 3.96
N GLN A 112 36.41 0.14 3.27
CA GLN A 112 36.60 1.57 3.06
C GLN A 112 35.96 1.97 1.73
N TRP A 113 34.73 2.47 1.79
CA TRP A 113 33.98 2.95 0.63
C TRP A 113 34.28 4.42 0.33
N ILE A 114 33.99 4.84 -0.90
CA ILE A 114 34.15 6.22 -1.36
C ILE A 114 32.76 6.82 -1.56
N GLU A 115 32.54 8.02 -1.02
CA GLU A 115 31.24 8.68 -1.13
C GLU A 115 30.83 8.89 -2.59
N GLY A 116 29.61 8.46 -2.92
CA GLY A 116 29.04 8.57 -4.26
C GLY A 116 29.33 7.38 -5.19
N GLU A 117 30.19 6.44 -4.80
CA GLU A 117 30.49 5.27 -5.64
C GLU A 117 29.47 4.14 -5.43
N PRO A 118 29.09 3.41 -6.49
CA PRO A 118 28.31 2.18 -6.35
C PRO A 118 29.20 1.05 -5.83
N HIS A 119 28.63 0.17 -4.99
CA HIS A 119 29.30 -1.05 -4.53
C HIS A 119 28.42 -2.28 -4.73
N HIS A 120 29.03 -3.38 -5.15
CA HIS A 120 28.37 -4.69 -5.29
C HIS A 120 28.85 -5.63 -4.19
N ILE A 121 27.92 -6.14 -3.39
CA ILE A 121 28.19 -7.04 -2.27
C ILE A 121 27.67 -8.42 -2.62
N VAL A 122 28.53 -9.42 -2.61
CA VAL A 122 28.16 -10.83 -2.85
C VAL A 122 28.41 -11.66 -1.60
N LEU A 123 27.36 -12.31 -1.12
CA LEU A 123 27.43 -13.30 -0.06
C LEU A 123 27.54 -14.68 -0.69
N VAL A 124 28.52 -15.48 -0.28
CA VAL A 124 28.76 -16.83 -0.80
C VAL A 124 28.55 -17.84 0.32
N SER A 125 27.68 -18.83 0.09
CA SER A 125 27.45 -19.90 1.05
C SER A 125 28.54 -20.96 1.04
N ASN A 126 28.53 -21.86 2.03
CA ASN A 126 29.43 -23.01 2.10
C ASN A 126 29.24 -24.01 0.94
N THR A 127 28.11 -23.98 0.23
CA THR A 127 27.86 -24.78 -0.97
C THR A 127 28.24 -24.05 -2.26
N GLY A 128 28.63 -22.77 -2.16
CA GLY A 128 29.00 -21.92 -3.30
C GLY A 128 27.82 -21.17 -3.94
N ALA A 129 26.63 -21.19 -3.34
CA ALA A 129 25.51 -20.36 -3.79
C ALA A 129 25.80 -18.89 -3.49
N THR A 130 25.46 -18.00 -4.44
CA THR A 130 25.72 -16.56 -4.34
C THR A 130 24.43 -15.78 -4.15
N PHE A 131 24.50 -14.74 -3.31
CA PHE A 131 23.39 -13.81 -3.04
C PHE A 131 23.93 -12.39 -3.11
N GLU A 132 23.34 -11.59 -3.98
CA GLU A 132 23.88 -10.29 -4.36
C GLU A 132 23.04 -9.15 -3.80
N GLY A 133 23.73 -8.08 -3.38
CA GLY A 133 23.13 -6.84 -2.94
C GLY A 133 23.91 -5.66 -3.49
N ILE A 134 23.19 -4.61 -3.90
CA ILE A 134 23.78 -3.43 -4.54
C ILE A 134 23.62 -2.25 -3.60
N VAL A 135 24.69 -1.48 -3.43
CA VAL A 135 24.66 -0.12 -2.89
C VAL A 135 24.81 0.81 -4.08
N PRO A 136 23.73 1.42 -4.62
CA PRO A 136 23.80 2.20 -5.85
C PRO A 136 24.65 3.46 -5.70
N VAL A 137 24.61 4.08 -4.51
CA VAL A 137 25.38 5.27 -4.16
C VAL A 137 25.81 5.16 -2.70
N ALA A 138 27.10 5.01 -2.45
CA ALA A 138 27.64 4.93 -1.10
C ALA A 138 27.56 6.28 -0.40
N THR A 139 26.68 6.38 0.61
CA THR A 139 26.63 7.50 1.54
C THR A 139 26.22 6.96 2.90
N LEU A 140 26.56 7.67 3.98
CA LEU A 140 26.18 7.25 5.32
C LEU A 140 24.66 7.08 5.43
N THR A 141 24.24 5.87 5.81
CA THR A 141 22.84 5.60 6.08
C THR A 141 22.38 6.51 7.23
N PRO A 142 21.27 7.25 7.07
CA PRO A 142 20.80 8.18 8.09
C PRO A 142 20.50 7.48 9.41
N HIS A 143 21.01 8.06 10.49
CA HIS A 143 20.73 7.61 11.85
C HIS A 143 19.63 8.50 12.47
N PRO A 144 18.75 7.96 13.33
CA PRO A 144 17.74 8.77 14.01
C PRO A 144 18.38 9.89 14.85
N GLY A 145 18.19 11.13 14.42
CA GLY A 145 18.67 12.35 15.08
C GLY A 145 17.72 13.51 14.85
N LEU A 146 17.81 14.58 15.65
CA LEU A 146 16.86 15.70 15.58
C LEU A 146 16.84 16.38 14.20
N ARG A 147 18.02 16.52 13.57
CA ARG A 147 18.18 17.12 12.25
C ARG A 147 17.55 16.23 11.17
N GLU A 148 17.78 14.93 11.23
CA GLU A 148 17.27 13.95 10.29
C GLU A 148 15.75 13.84 10.43
N PHE A 149 15.23 13.74 11.66
CA PHE A 149 13.79 13.80 11.92
C PHE A 149 13.16 15.08 11.35
N ALA A 150 13.80 16.24 11.53
CA ALA A 150 13.31 17.49 10.95
C ALA A 150 13.36 17.46 9.40
N GLY A 151 14.45 16.95 8.82
CA GLY A 151 14.63 16.84 7.36
C GLY A 151 13.60 15.95 6.69
N TYR A 152 13.45 14.72 7.16
CA TYR A 152 12.41 13.79 6.67
C TYR A 152 11.01 14.33 6.97
N GLY A 153 10.81 14.97 8.12
CA GLY A 153 9.52 15.56 8.46
C GLY A 153 9.12 16.69 7.51
N LEU A 154 10.06 17.58 7.18
CA LEU A 154 9.89 18.63 6.18
C LEU A 154 9.59 18.04 4.81
N LEU A 155 10.32 16.99 4.41
CA LEU A 155 10.10 16.29 3.15
C LEU A 155 8.65 15.77 3.04
N GLY A 156 8.16 15.07 4.07
CA GLY A 156 6.78 14.61 4.11
C GLY A 156 5.74 15.73 4.13
N ILE A 157 6.04 16.89 4.72
CA ILE A 157 5.17 18.08 4.67
C ILE A 157 5.08 18.62 3.24
N TYR A 158 6.22 18.70 2.54
CA TYR A 158 6.26 19.16 1.13
C TYR A 158 5.59 18.18 0.18
N VAL A 159 5.68 16.87 0.45
CA VAL A 159 5.05 15.84 -0.39
C VAL A 159 3.55 15.72 -0.13
N GLY A 160 3.11 15.73 1.13
CA GLY A 160 1.70 15.47 1.49
C GLY A 160 0.91 16.71 1.91
N VAL A 161 1.29 17.32 3.04
CA VAL A 161 0.46 18.35 3.71
C VAL A 161 0.27 19.60 2.85
N ILE A 162 1.35 20.16 2.30
CA ILE A 162 1.28 21.39 1.50
C ILE A 162 0.48 21.16 0.20
N PRO A 163 0.79 20.15 -0.64
CA PRO A 163 0.06 19.88 -1.86
C PRO A 163 -1.44 19.65 -1.66
N VAL A 164 -1.81 18.79 -0.71
CA VAL A 164 -3.22 18.52 -0.40
C VAL A 164 -3.94 19.79 0.04
N THR A 165 -3.28 20.62 0.86
CA THR A 165 -3.84 21.91 1.26
C THR A 165 -4.03 22.83 0.05
N LEU A 166 -3.05 22.92 -0.84
CA LEU A 166 -3.16 23.70 -2.08
C LEU A 166 -4.33 23.23 -2.94
N GLY A 167 -4.54 21.91 -3.05
CA GLY A 167 -5.71 21.34 -3.71
C GLY A 167 -7.04 21.73 -3.05
N LEU A 168 -7.12 21.63 -1.72
CA LEU A 168 -8.30 22.04 -0.95
C LEU A 168 -8.61 23.52 -1.10
N LEU A 169 -7.60 24.38 -1.30
CA LEU A 169 -7.78 25.82 -1.55
C LEU A 169 -8.51 26.12 -2.87
N TRP A 170 -8.72 25.14 -3.77
CA TRP A 170 -9.59 25.29 -4.92
C TRP A 170 -11.09 25.31 -4.57
N TYR A 171 -11.46 24.97 -3.34
CA TYR A 171 -12.85 24.96 -2.89
C TYR A 171 -13.65 26.23 -3.22
N PRO A 172 -13.16 27.46 -3.03
CA PRO A 172 -13.91 28.68 -3.38
C PRO A 172 -14.19 28.79 -4.88
N THR A 173 -13.31 28.26 -5.73
CA THR A 173 -13.50 28.20 -7.17
C THR A 173 -14.55 27.16 -7.52
N LEU A 174 -14.42 25.93 -7.00
CA LEU A 174 -15.41 24.86 -7.18
C LEU A 174 -16.81 25.29 -6.69
N LYS A 175 -16.86 26.06 -5.60
CA LYS A 175 -18.07 26.66 -5.03
C LYS A 175 -18.82 27.56 -6.02
N ARG A 176 -18.09 28.26 -6.91
CA ARG A 176 -18.67 29.21 -7.89
C ARG A 176 -19.09 28.52 -9.18
N MET A 177 -18.69 27.27 -9.40
CA MET A 177 -19.06 26.51 -10.60
C MET A 177 -20.54 26.12 -10.53
N GLY A 178 -21.28 26.34 -11.62
CA GLY A 178 -22.72 26.08 -11.69
C GLY A 178 -23.06 24.59 -11.61
N ARG A 179 -24.34 24.26 -11.35
CA ARG A 179 -24.84 22.88 -11.17
C ARG A 179 -24.36 21.90 -12.25
N LYS A 180 -24.36 22.31 -13.51
CA LYS A 180 -23.91 21.52 -14.67
C LYS A 180 -22.46 20.99 -14.55
N TRP A 181 -21.61 21.64 -13.77
CA TRP A 181 -20.20 21.29 -13.61
C TRP A 181 -19.93 20.35 -12.42
N LEU A 182 -20.90 20.11 -11.54
CA LEU A 182 -20.68 19.24 -10.39
C LEU A 182 -20.46 17.78 -10.82
N GLY A 183 -21.25 17.30 -11.79
CA GLY A 183 -21.05 15.98 -12.39
C GLY A 183 -19.69 15.83 -13.06
N PHE A 184 -19.24 16.88 -13.76
CA PHE A 184 -17.89 16.96 -14.33
C PHE A 184 -16.80 16.82 -13.26
N ILE A 185 -16.90 17.59 -12.17
CA ILE A 185 -15.90 17.57 -11.09
C ILE A 185 -15.86 16.21 -10.40
N LEU A 186 -17.02 15.62 -10.08
CA LEU A 186 -17.08 14.29 -9.47
C LEU A 186 -16.52 13.21 -10.41
N ALA A 187 -16.82 13.29 -11.71
CA ALA A 187 -16.27 12.37 -12.70
C ALA A 187 -14.76 12.57 -12.88
N LEU A 188 -14.26 13.80 -12.83
CA LEU A 188 -12.84 14.12 -12.79
C LEU A 188 -12.17 13.46 -11.59
N THR A 189 -12.75 13.59 -10.38
CA THR A 189 -12.25 12.92 -9.17
C THR A 189 -12.20 11.39 -9.36
N VAL A 190 -13.22 10.78 -9.95
CA VAL A 190 -13.20 9.34 -10.26
C VAL A 190 -12.06 8.99 -11.23
N GLY A 191 -11.83 9.81 -12.25
CA GLY A 191 -10.70 9.64 -13.17
C GLY A 191 -9.34 9.69 -12.47
N LEU A 192 -9.13 10.69 -11.60
CA LEU A 192 -7.91 10.80 -10.78
C LEU A 192 -7.69 9.53 -9.93
N LEU A 193 -8.73 9.10 -9.20
CA LEU A 193 -8.66 7.96 -8.30
C LEU A 193 -8.45 6.63 -9.04
N VAL A 194 -9.00 6.47 -10.24
CA VAL A 194 -8.78 5.26 -11.05
C VAL A 194 -7.33 5.16 -11.49
N PHE A 195 -6.70 6.28 -11.87
CA PHE A 195 -5.26 6.28 -12.13
C PHE A 195 -4.48 5.88 -10.88
N LEU A 196 -4.78 6.51 -9.75
CA LEU A 196 -4.13 6.23 -8.46
C LEU A 196 -4.23 4.75 -8.05
N LEU A 197 -5.40 4.14 -8.28
CA LEU A 197 -5.63 2.73 -8.02
C LEU A 197 -4.70 1.85 -8.87
N VAL A 198 -4.55 2.16 -10.16
CA VAL A 198 -3.67 1.41 -11.06
C VAL A 198 -2.22 1.58 -10.65
N ASP A 199 -1.80 2.80 -10.33
CA ASP A 199 -0.43 3.11 -9.91
C ASP A 199 -0.07 2.35 -8.61
N THR A 200 -0.92 2.46 -7.59
CA THR A 200 -0.76 1.73 -6.33
C THR A 200 -0.73 0.21 -6.55
N PHE A 201 -1.55 -0.30 -7.49
CA PHE A 201 -1.56 -1.72 -7.79
C PHE A 201 -0.24 -2.18 -8.43
N LEU A 202 0.33 -1.38 -9.34
CA LEU A 202 1.62 -1.69 -9.94
C LEU A 202 2.75 -1.67 -8.90
N GLU A 203 2.73 -0.70 -7.97
CA GLU A 203 3.69 -0.65 -6.87
C GLU A 203 3.58 -1.86 -5.93
N VAL A 204 2.34 -2.32 -5.65
CA VAL A 204 2.11 -3.58 -4.92
C VAL A 204 2.74 -4.78 -5.63
N LEU A 205 2.68 -4.84 -6.96
CA LEU A 205 3.29 -5.93 -7.72
C LEU A 205 4.82 -5.88 -7.65
N GLU A 206 5.39 -4.69 -7.74
CA GLU A 206 6.85 -4.46 -7.70
C GLU A 206 7.42 -4.79 -6.32
N VAL A 207 6.99 -4.09 -5.27
CA VAL A 207 7.49 -4.28 -3.90
C VAL A 207 7.13 -5.68 -3.37
N GLY A 208 5.96 -6.19 -3.75
CA GLY A 208 5.51 -7.53 -3.37
C GLY A 208 6.31 -8.66 -4.02
N ALA A 209 6.94 -8.42 -5.18
CA ALA A 209 7.79 -9.38 -5.87
C ALA A 209 9.21 -9.44 -5.30
N GLU A 210 9.70 -8.34 -4.71
CA GLU A 210 11.00 -8.30 -4.02
C GLU A 210 10.99 -9.05 -2.69
N LEU A 211 9.81 -9.29 -2.12
CA LEU A 211 9.69 -9.98 -0.86
C LEU A 211 10.14 -11.44 -0.96
N PRO A 212 10.79 -11.96 0.10
CA PRO A 212 11.10 -13.38 0.19
C PRO A 212 9.85 -14.24 -0.02
N GLY A 213 9.92 -15.25 -0.89
CA GLY A 213 8.76 -16.02 -1.36
C GLY A 213 7.92 -16.64 -0.24
N VAL A 214 8.49 -16.87 0.94
CA VAL A 214 7.77 -17.32 2.14
C VAL A 214 6.63 -16.40 2.56
N PHE A 215 6.74 -15.10 2.30
CA PHE A 215 5.72 -14.11 2.68
C PHE A 215 4.57 -14.01 1.67
N GLN A 216 4.74 -14.53 0.45
CA GLN A 216 3.77 -14.38 -0.64
C GLN A 216 3.31 -12.91 -0.76
N GLY A 217 4.26 -12.00 -0.99
CA GLY A 217 4.05 -10.55 -0.90
C GLY A 217 2.84 -10.03 -1.70
N ILE A 218 2.73 -10.43 -2.97
CA ILE A 218 1.61 -10.03 -3.83
C ILE A 218 0.25 -10.53 -3.27
N PRO A 219 0.03 -11.84 -3.03
CA PRO A 219 -1.20 -12.30 -2.37
C PRO A 219 -1.48 -11.59 -1.04
N LEU A 220 -0.47 -11.38 -0.21
CA LEU A 220 -0.59 -10.72 1.09
C LEU A 220 -1.16 -9.29 0.93
N ALA A 221 -0.60 -8.48 0.02
CA ALA A 221 -1.11 -7.14 -0.26
C ALA A 221 -2.54 -7.16 -0.82
N LEU A 222 -2.85 -8.07 -1.74
CA LEU A 222 -4.19 -8.17 -2.32
C LEU A 222 -5.25 -8.60 -1.29
N PHE A 223 -4.90 -9.49 -0.35
CA PHE A 223 -5.79 -9.82 0.76
C PHE A 223 -5.93 -8.64 1.74
N ALA A 224 -4.85 -7.89 2.01
CA ALA A 224 -4.93 -6.67 2.80
C ALA A 224 -5.85 -5.62 2.12
N ALA A 225 -5.77 -5.47 0.80
CA ALA A 225 -6.65 -4.61 0.02
C ALA A 225 -8.12 -5.06 0.11
N LEU A 226 -8.38 -6.34 -0.09
CA LEU A 226 -9.73 -6.92 0.00
C LEU A 226 -10.34 -6.72 1.39
N LEU A 227 -9.59 -7.05 2.45
CA LEU A 227 -10.05 -6.88 3.83
C LEU A 227 -10.30 -5.41 4.18
N THR A 228 -9.43 -4.51 3.71
CA THR A 228 -9.61 -3.06 3.90
C THR A 228 -10.87 -2.56 3.20
N TRP A 229 -11.06 -2.94 1.94
CA TRP A 229 -12.25 -2.60 1.17
C TRP A 229 -13.53 -3.10 1.86
N LEU A 230 -13.55 -4.36 2.30
CA LEU A 230 -14.68 -4.95 3.03
C LEU A 230 -14.93 -4.24 4.36
N ALA A 231 -13.87 -3.89 5.10
CA ALA A 231 -13.98 -3.19 6.38
C ALA A 231 -14.60 -1.80 6.20
N ILE A 232 -14.09 -1.01 5.24
CA ILE A 232 -14.64 0.32 4.97
C ILE A 232 -16.07 0.20 4.45
N MET A 233 -16.36 -0.74 3.54
CA MET A 233 -17.72 -0.99 3.07
C MET A 233 -18.68 -1.34 4.21
N ALA A 234 -18.27 -2.20 5.14
CA ALA A 234 -19.08 -2.55 6.30
C ALA A 234 -19.36 -1.33 7.19
N VAL A 235 -18.34 -0.50 7.44
CA VAL A 235 -18.48 0.75 8.20
C VAL A 235 -19.41 1.73 7.49
N SER A 236 -19.24 1.94 6.18
CA SER A 236 -20.10 2.79 5.36
C SER A 236 -21.56 2.31 5.34
N ALA A 237 -21.78 1.00 5.24
CA ALA A 237 -23.11 0.41 5.32
C ALA A 237 -23.77 0.60 6.70
N MET A 238 -23.01 0.44 7.79
CA MET A 238 -23.50 0.67 9.15
C MET A 238 -23.85 2.15 9.40
N GLN A 239 -23.06 3.07 8.86
CA GLN A 239 -23.32 4.50 8.97
C GLN A 239 -24.52 4.94 8.14
N ASN A 240 -24.68 4.43 6.91
CA ASN A 240 -25.84 4.74 6.06
C ASN A 240 -27.18 4.36 6.74
N ARG A 241 -27.23 3.22 7.45
CA ARG A 241 -28.41 2.83 8.26
C ARG A 241 -28.71 3.78 9.42
N ARG A 242 -27.70 4.47 9.96
CA ARG A 242 -27.89 5.50 11.00
C ARG A 242 -28.36 6.83 10.39
N PHE A 243 -27.91 7.16 9.18
CA PHE A 243 -28.30 8.39 8.48
C PHE A 243 -29.73 8.34 7.91
N GLU A 244 -30.29 7.16 7.61
CA GLU A 244 -31.71 7.03 7.22
C GLU A 244 -32.72 7.50 8.30
N LYS A 245 -32.30 7.65 9.56
CA LYS A 245 -33.16 8.17 10.66
C LYS A 245 -33.05 9.68 10.91
N SER A 246 -32.12 10.39 10.26
CA SER A 246 -31.93 11.84 10.40
C SER A 246 -31.82 12.49 9.03
N SER A 247 -32.80 13.33 8.66
CA SER A 247 -32.95 14.02 7.37
C SER A 247 -31.92 15.14 7.13
N VAL A 248 -30.61 14.84 7.18
CA VAL A 248 -29.56 15.85 7.03
C VAL A 248 -28.52 15.41 6.01
N ILE A 249 -28.81 15.71 4.74
CA ILE A 249 -27.89 15.68 3.57
C ILE A 249 -26.53 16.30 3.93
N LYS A 250 -26.52 17.31 4.83
CA LYS A 250 -25.35 18.00 5.38
C LYS A 250 -24.25 17.09 5.94
N THR A 251 -24.57 15.85 6.32
CA THR A 251 -23.61 14.91 6.91
C THR A 251 -22.93 14.00 5.88
N GLU A 252 -23.54 13.83 4.70
CA GLU A 252 -23.07 12.89 3.66
C GLU A 252 -21.85 13.44 2.91
N GLY A 253 -21.85 14.73 2.53
CA GLY A 253 -20.72 15.35 1.82
C GLY A 253 -19.47 15.49 2.69
N THR A 254 -19.64 15.81 3.99
CA THR A 254 -18.52 15.85 4.94
C THR A 254 -18.02 14.46 5.26
N TYR A 255 -18.91 13.49 5.41
CA TYR A 255 -18.53 12.08 5.60
C TYR A 255 -17.71 11.57 4.42
N LEU A 256 -18.17 11.83 3.19
CA LEU A 256 -17.46 11.40 2.00
C LEU A 256 -16.12 12.14 1.85
N ALA A 257 -16.06 13.45 2.12
CA ALA A 257 -14.78 14.17 2.13
C ALA A 257 -13.79 13.58 3.15
N THR A 258 -14.25 13.22 4.34
CA THR A 258 -13.42 12.56 5.36
C THR A 258 -12.98 11.17 4.92
N LEU A 259 -13.86 10.40 4.26
CA LEU A 259 -13.51 9.08 3.74
C LEU A 259 -12.49 9.16 2.60
N ILE A 260 -12.68 10.10 1.66
CA ILE A 260 -11.70 10.41 0.61
C ILE A 260 -10.37 10.80 1.24
N ALA A 261 -10.37 11.74 2.20
CA ALA A 261 -9.16 12.20 2.88
C ALA A 261 -8.45 11.09 3.66
N LEU A 262 -9.19 10.19 4.31
CA LEU A 262 -8.62 9.02 5.00
C LEU A 262 -7.96 8.07 4.00
N SER A 263 -8.63 7.73 2.89
CA SER A 263 -8.07 6.82 1.89
C SER A 263 -6.84 7.40 1.21
N ILE A 264 -6.89 8.69 0.85
CA ILE A 264 -5.71 9.42 0.34
C ILE A 264 -4.61 9.44 1.40
N GLY A 265 -4.93 9.67 2.67
CA GLY A 265 -3.96 9.61 3.76
C GLY A 265 -3.25 8.26 3.86
N LEU A 266 -3.98 7.16 3.72
CA LEU A 266 -3.39 5.82 3.71
C LEU A 266 -2.49 5.58 2.48
N HIS A 267 -2.84 6.15 1.33
CA HIS A 267 -1.98 6.11 0.14
C HIS A 267 -0.70 6.95 0.33
N ASN A 268 -0.85 8.20 0.78
CA ASN A 268 0.25 9.12 1.07
C ASN A 268 1.21 8.60 2.13
N PHE A 269 0.76 7.75 3.04
CA PHE A 269 1.64 7.01 3.94
C PHE A 269 2.62 6.09 3.18
N GLY A 270 2.13 5.37 2.16
CA GLY A 270 2.94 4.56 1.26
C GLY A 270 3.96 5.38 0.48
N GLU A 271 3.52 6.50 -0.12
CA GLU A 271 4.42 7.44 -0.79
C GLU A 271 5.52 7.95 0.13
N GLY A 272 5.14 8.33 1.36
CA GLY A 272 6.09 8.74 2.38
C GLY A 272 7.11 7.66 2.67
N LEU A 273 6.70 6.39 2.80
CA LEU A 273 7.62 5.27 3.00
C LEU A 273 8.62 5.14 1.84
N ALA A 274 8.14 5.22 0.60
CA ALA A 274 8.97 5.14 -0.59
C ALA A 274 9.98 6.31 -0.67
N VAL A 275 9.52 7.54 -0.48
CA VAL A 275 10.39 8.73 -0.43
C VAL A 275 11.42 8.61 0.69
N GLY A 276 10.99 8.22 1.90
CA GLY A 276 11.89 8.03 3.03
C GLY A 276 12.98 7.00 2.73
N ALA A 277 12.60 5.86 2.14
CA ALA A 277 13.51 4.78 1.79
C ALA A 277 14.49 5.16 0.66
N ALA A 278 14.02 5.88 -0.36
CA ALA A 278 14.86 6.35 -1.47
C ALA A 278 15.94 7.32 -0.99
N PHE A 279 15.58 8.29 -0.14
CA PHE A 279 16.55 9.23 0.44
C PHE A 279 17.50 8.56 1.44
N ALA A 280 17.06 7.53 2.16
CA ALA A 280 17.93 6.76 3.04
C ALA A 280 18.96 5.90 2.29
N GLN A 281 18.71 5.59 1.02
CA GLN A 281 19.60 4.86 0.12
C GLN A 281 20.42 5.81 -0.79
N ALA A 282 20.35 7.13 -0.56
CA ALA A 282 21.02 8.17 -1.32
C ALA A 282 20.78 8.17 -2.84
N GLU A 283 19.64 7.64 -3.26
CA GLU A 283 19.16 7.83 -4.63
C GLU A 283 18.50 9.21 -4.76
N ALA A 284 19.24 10.28 -4.43
CA ALA A 284 18.69 11.63 -4.34
C ALA A 284 18.11 12.13 -5.68
N ALA A 285 18.68 11.69 -6.81
CA ALA A 285 18.13 11.96 -8.13
C ALA A 285 16.75 11.30 -8.30
N LEU A 286 16.62 10.00 -8.00
CA LEU A 286 15.34 9.28 -8.03
C LEU A 286 14.33 9.89 -7.05
N GLY A 287 14.77 10.17 -5.83
CA GLY A 287 13.95 10.79 -4.78
C GLY A 287 13.43 12.18 -5.16
N SER A 288 14.21 12.98 -5.90
CA SER A 288 13.80 14.32 -6.32
C SER A 288 12.70 14.28 -7.40
N PHE A 289 12.80 13.35 -8.35
CA PHE A 289 11.73 13.13 -9.33
C PHE A 289 10.45 12.62 -8.65
N LEU A 290 10.56 11.60 -7.79
CA LEU A 290 9.43 11.07 -7.01
C LEU A 290 8.70 12.18 -6.23
N VAL A 291 9.45 13.04 -5.53
CA VAL A 291 8.89 14.14 -4.75
C VAL A 291 8.11 15.13 -5.63
N LEU A 292 8.65 15.51 -6.79
CA LEU A 292 7.96 16.43 -7.70
C LEU A 292 6.64 15.83 -8.21
N GLY A 293 6.64 14.53 -8.53
CA GLY A 293 5.44 13.83 -8.99
C GLY A 293 4.36 13.76 -7.94
N PHE A 294 4.75 13.36 -6.74
CA PHE A 294 3.83 13.27 -5.61
C PHE A 294 3.26 14.64 -5.25
N ILE A 295 4.06 15.71 -5.31
CA ILE A 295 3.55 17.08 -5.16
C ILE A 295 2.44 17.39 -6.16
N LEU A 296 2.67 17.12 -7.45
CA LEU A 296 1.72 17.48 -8.50
C LEU A 296 0.42 16.71 -8.36
N HIS A 297 0.47 15.40 -8.12
CA HIS A 297 -0.77 14.64 -7.96
C HIS A 297 -1.47 14.92 -6.63
N ASN A 298 -0.76 15.19 -5.54
CA ASN A 298 -1.37 15.46 -4.23
C ASN A 298 -2.14 16.80 -4.22
N ILE A 299 -1.75 17.74 -5.09
CA ILE A 299 -2.58 18.93 -5.37
C ILE A 299 -3.92 18.51 -5.99
N THR A 300 -3.93 17.61 -6.98
CA THR A 300 -5.16 17.19 -7.64
C THR A 300 -6.07 16.37 -6.71
N GLU A 301 -5.49 15.60 -5.80
CA GLU A 301 -6.22 14.86 -4.78
C GLU A 301 -6.94 15.77 -3.77
N GLY A 302 -6.30 16.89 -3.38
CA GLY A 302 -6.96 17.90 -2.54
C GLY A 302 -8.21 18.51 -3.20
N ILE A 303 -8.23 18.63 -4.54
CA ILE A 303 -9.43 19.02 -5.31
C ILE A 303 -10.51 17.93 -5.18
N GLY A 304 -10.11 16.66 -5.25
CA GLY A 304 -10.98 15.49 -5.05
C GLY A 304 -11.66 15.48 -3.69
N ILE A 305 -10.93 15.81 -2.62
CA ILE A 305 -11.48 15.96 -1.24
C ILE A 305 -12.47 17.13 -1.16
N ALA A 306 -12.18 18.25 -1.84
CA ALA A 306 -13.02 19.44 -1.83
C ALA A 306 -14.35 19.25 -2.58
N ALA A 307 -14.39 18.39 -3.60
CA ALA A 307 -15.55 18.18 -4.47
C ALA A 307 -16.87 17.84 -3.73
N PRO A 308 -16.95 16.80 -2.88
CA PRO A 308 -18.19 16.46 -2.18
C PRO A 308 -18.64 17.51 -1.15
N LEU A 309 -17.74 18.39 -0.69
CA LEU A 309 -18.09 19.52 0.18
C LEU A 309 -18.93 20.57 -0.55
N VAL A 310 -18.89 20.60 -1.88
CA VAL A 310 -19.74 21.47 -2.72
C VAL A 310 -21.14 20.87 -2.90
N SER A 311 -21.22 19.55 -3.13
CA SER A 311 -22.49 18.81 -3.30
C SER A 311 -23.41 18.90 -2.08
N ASN A 312 -22.83 19.08 -0.89
CA ASN A 312 -23.51 19.17 0.41
C ASN A 312 -24.47 20.36 0.61
N ARG A 313 -24.72 21.15 -0.45
CA ARG A 313 -25.49 22.40 -0.41
C ARG A 313 -26.85 22.34 -1.09
N GLN A 314 -27.19 21.24 -1.75
CA GLN A 314 -28.32 21.24 -2.68
C GLN A 314 -29.64 20.76 -2.08
N GLY A 315 -29.70 20.52 -0.76
CA GLY A 315 -30.94 20.31 -0.02
C GLY A 315 -30.95 21.09 1.31
N VAL A 316 -32.03 21.85 1.53
CA VAL A 316 -32.37 22.68 2.70
C VAL A 316 -31.90 24.15 2.64
N ASP A 317 -32.89 25.01 2.37
CA ASP A 317 -32.97 26.47 2.56
C ASP A 317 -31.78 27.34 2.13
N ASN A 318 -32.07 28.21 1.15
CA ASN A 318 -31.18 29.20 0.55
C ASN A 318 -30.60 30.27 1.51
N ASN A 319 -30.86 30.22 2.83
CA ASN A 319 -30.66 31.37 3.71
C ASN A 319 -29.57 31.28 4.78
N ILE A 320 -28.82 30.18 4.95
CA ILE A 320 -27.61 30.20 5.80
C ILE A 320 -26.49 29.35 5.19
N VAL A 321 -25.68 29.96 4.32
CA VAL A 321 -24.47 29.37 3.77
C VAL A 321 -23.35 29.46 4.81
N LYS A 322 -23.14 28.42 5.62
CA LYS A 322 -21.91 28.29 6.40
C LYS A 322 -20.84 27.65 5.53
N THR A 323 -19.79 28.40 5.22
CA THR A 323 -18.53 27.83 4.71
C THR A 323 -18.04 26.75 5.68
N PRO A 324 -17.38 25.67 5.19
CA PRO A 324 -16.77 24.70 6.08
C PRO A 324 -15.83 25.43 7.06
N SER A 325 -15.85 25.03 8.33
CA SER A 325 -14.96 25.62 9.33
C SER A 325 -13.51 25.44 8.89
N ILE A 326 -12.66 26.42 9.17
CA ILE A 326 -11.20 26.30 8.97
C ILE A 326 -10.70 25.03 9.68
N LEU A 327 -11.26 24.69 10.84
CA LEU A 327 -10.94 23.47 11.57
C LEU A 327 -11.22 22.20 10.76
N LEU A 328 -12.33 22.15 10.01
CA LEU A 328 -12.64 21.00 9.15
C LEU A 328 -11.68 20.96 7.96
N PHE A 329 -11.36 22.09 7.35
CA PHE A 329 -10.37 22.17 6.26
C PHE A 329 -8.99 21.69 6.71
N SER A 330 -8.50 22.21 7.83
CA SER A 330 -7.22 21.78 8.41
C SER A 330 -7.27 20.31 8.82
N GLY A 331 -8.38 19.84 9.37
CA GLY A 331 -8.57 18.43 9.72
C GLY A 331 -8.48 17.50 8.50
N LEU A 332 -9.14 17.85 7.39
CA LEU A 332 -9.07 17.09 6.14
C LEU A 332 -7.68 17.13 5.51
N ALA A 333 -7.04 18.30 5.50
CA ALA A 333 -5.68 18.46 4.98
C ALA A 333 -4.67 17.62 5.76
N LEU A 334 -4.75 17.63 7.09
CA LEU A 334 -3.88 16.82 7.94
C LEU A 334 -4.21 15.33 7.82
N LEU A 335 -5.48 14.95 7.76
CA LEU A 335 -5.87 13.54 7.62
C LEU A 335 -5.33 12.92 6.33
N ALA A 336 -5.34 13.68 5.23
CA ALA A 336 -4.83 13.24 3.93
C ALA A 336 -3.31 13.44 3.76
N GLY A 337 -2.73 14.52 4.29
CA GLY A 337 -1.34 14.87 4.02
C GLY A 337 -0.34 14.47 5.11
N PHE A 338 -0.73 14.48 6.40
CA PHE A 338 0.18 14.17 7.50
C PHE A 338 0.70 12.72 7.50
N PRO A 339 -0.06 11.70 7.06
CA PRO A 339 0.48 10.35 6.95
C PRO A 339 1.74 10.25 6.08
N ALA A 340 1.93 11.12 5.08
CA ALA A 340 3.20 11.17 4.32
C ALA A 340 4.41 11.49 5.22
N VAL A 341 4.23 12.35 6.20
CA VAL A 341 5.27 12.68 7.21
C VAL A 341 5.65 11.41 8.00
N LEU A 342 4.65 10.67 8.48
CA LEU A 342 4.88 9.41 9.18
C LEU A 342 5.57 8.39 8.28
N GLY A 343 5.14 8.31 7.02
CA GLY A 343 5.75 7.47 6.00
C GLY A 343 7.23 7.81 5.81
N THR A 344 7.58 9.08 5.60
CA THR A 344 8.99 9.50 5.39
C THR A 344 9.90 9.19 6.57
N TRP A 345 9.41 9.35 7.80
CA TRP A 345 10.17 8.93 8.99
C TRP A 345 10.37 7.42 9.04
N ILE A 346 9.31 6.64 8.85
CA ILE A 346 9.40 5.18 8.91
C ILE A 346 10.25 4.66 7.76
N GLY A 347 10.10 5.18 6.55
CA GLY A 347 10.90 4.83 5.38
C GLY A 347 12.37 5.20 5.56
N GLY A 348 12.65 6.38 6.11
CA GLY A 348 14.02 6.83 6.34
C GLY A 348 14.77 5.97 7.37
N PHE A 349 14.13 5.65 8.50
CA PHE A 349 14.82 5.05 9.64
C PHE A 349 14.58 3.54 9.78
N ALA A 350 13.38 3.07 9.47
CA ALA A 350 12.90 1.73 9.81
C ALA A 350 12.17 1.05 8.65
N PHE A 351 12.60 1.29 7.40
CA PHE A 351 11.98 0.67 6.23
C PHE A 351 11.93 -0.86 6.37
N SER A 352 10.76 -1.41 6.06
CA SER A 352 10.50 -2.84 6.00
C SER A 352 9.68 -3.11 4.73
N PRO A 353 10.24 -3.83 3.74
CA PRO A 353 9.50 -4.19 2.53
C PRO A 353 8.18 -4.91 2.83
N LEU A 354 8.15 -5.71 3.90
CA LEU A 354 6.96 -6.44 4.33
C LEU A 354 5.86 -5.50 4.81
N LEU A 355 6.21 -4.55 5.68
CA LEU A 355 5.24 -3.56 6.13
C LEU A 355 4.79 -2.68 4.97
N SER A 356 5.71 -2.24 4.10
CA SER A 356 5.39 -1.46 2.90
C SER A 356 4.34 -2.16 2.05
N THR A 357 4.56 -3.44 1.74
CA THR A 357 3.63 -4.28 0.97
C THR A 357 2.23 -4.35 1.61
N ILE A 358 2.16 -4.54 2.93
CA ILE A 358 0.87 -4.58 3.65
C ILE A 358 0.16 -3.23 3.58
N PHE A 359 0.87 -2.13 3.83
CA PHE A 359 0.28 -0.78 3.83
C PHE A 359 -0.13 -0.31 2.44
N LEU A 360 0.65 -0.62 1.40
CA LEU A 360 0.25 -0.39 0.00
C LEU A 360 -1.01 -1.17 -0.35
N GLY A 361 -1.11 -2.44 0.09
CA GLY A 361 -2.34 -3.23 -0.02
C GLY A 361 -3.53 -2.55 0.68
N ILE A 362 -3.36 -2.09 1.91
CA ILE A 362 -4.39 -1.33 2.65
C ILE A 362 -4.82 -0.08 1.85
N GLY A 363 -3.86 0.71 1.35
CA GLY A 363 -4.11 1.88 0.52
C GLY A 363 -4.91 1.55 -0.74
N LEU A 364 -4.51 0.51 -1.48
CA LEU A 364 -5.20 0.04 -2.68
C LEU A 364 -6.68 -0.28 -2.41
N GLY A 365 -6.97 -1.01 -1.34
CA GLY A 365 -8.33 -1.34 -0.91
C GLY A 365 -9.15 -0.10 -0.52
N ALA A 366 -8.51 0.87 0.13
CA ALA A 366 -9.14 2.11 0.55
C ALA A 366 -9.49 3.03 -0.63
N ILE A 367 -8.59 3.13 -1.63
CA ILE A 367 -8.84 3.88 -2.88
C ILE A 367 -10.01 3.26 -3.64
N TRP A 368 -10.01 1.93 -3.80
CA TRP A 368 -11.10 1.22 -4.47
C TRP A 368 -12.46 1.53 -3.85
N GLN A 369 -12.56 1.53 -2.51
CA GLN A 369 -13.82 1.85 -1.83
C GLN A 369 -14.26 3.30 -2.07
N VAL A 370 -13.32 4.24 -2.14
CA VAL A 370 -13.63 5.64 -2.40
C VAL A 370 -14.15 5.84 -3.82
N ILE A 371 -13.57 5.16 -4.81
CA ILE A 371 -14.09 5.16 -6.18
C ILE A 371 -15.56 4.74 -6.19
N VAL A 372 -15.91 3.68 -5.46
CA VAL A 372 -17.30 3.20 -5.34
C VAL A 372 -18.21 4.27 -4.74
N GLU A 373 -17.81 4.93 -3.65
CA GLU A 373 -18.64 5.93 -2.98
C GLU A 373 -18.78 7.24 -3.79
N VAL A 374 -17.72 7.71 -4.44
CA VAL A 374 -17.78 8.91 -5.31
C VAL A 374 -18.62 8.64 -6.56
N THR A 375 -18.49 7.46 -7.17
CA THR A 375 -19.34 7.04 -8.30
C THR A 375 -20.81 6.95 -7.87
N ARG A 376 -21.08 6.43 -6.67
CA ARG A 376 -22.44 6.41 -6.10
C ARG A 376 -22.99 7.82 -5.90
N LEU A 377 -22.19 8.76 -5.41
CA LEU A 377 -22.59 10.16 -5.27
C LEU A 377 -22.88 10.81 -6.64
N LEU A 378 -22.02 10.56 -7.64
CA LEU A 378 -22.24 11.04 -9.01
C LEU A 378 -23.57 10.52 -9.58
N ARG A 379 -23.87 9.23 -9.37
CA ARG A 379 -25.13 8.62 -9.80
C ARG A 379 -26.34 9.25 -9.10
N ARG A 380 -26.31 9.41 -7.78
CA ARG A 380 -27.38 10.06 -7.00
C ARG A 380 -27.61 11.50 -7.45
N TYR A 381 -26.54 12.23 -7.75
CA TYR A 381 -26.63 13.60 -8.27
C TYR A 381 -27.31 13.65 -9.63
N ALA A 382 -26.92 12.76 -10.55
CA ALA A 382 -27.53 12.70 -11.88
C ALA A 382 -29.02 12.35 -11.82
N GLU A 383 -29.40 11.40 -10.95
CA GLU A 383 -30.80 11.02 -10.68
C GLU A 383 -31.62 12.22 -10.17
N HIS A 384 -31.07 13.02 -9.24
CA HIS A 384 -31.74 14.22 -8.72
C HIS A 384 -31.95 15.32 -9.79
N GLU A 385 -31.04 15.44 -10.74
CA GLU A 385 -31.13 16.41 -11.85
C GLU A 385 -31.89 15.86 -13.07
N ASN A 386 -32.54 14.69 -12.96
CA ASN A 386 -33.20 13.98 -14.07
C ASN A 386 -32.29 13.85 -15.31
N SER A 387 -31.00 13.58 -15.08
CA SER A 387 -29.97 13.49 -16.11
C SER A 387 -29.28 12.12 -16.08
N SER A 388 -28.61 11.76 -17.18
CA SER A 388 -27.78 10.54 -17.21
C SER A 388 -26.44 10.79 -16.51
N TRP A 389 -26.06 9.89 -15.61
CA TRP A 389 -24.72 9.91 -14.99
C TRP A 389 -23.60 9.62 -16.01
N ILE A 390 -23.93 8.95 -17.12
CA ILE A 390 -23.06 8.82 -18.30
C ILE A 390 -23.45 9.91 -19.30
N SER A 391 -22.66 10.97 -19.36
CA SER A 391 -22.82 12.09 -20.29
C SER A 391 -21.47 12.48 -20.87
N TRP A 392 -21.45 13.18 -22.02
CA TRP A 392 -20.20 13.69 -22.62
C TRP A 392 -19.42 14.60 -21.68
N ILE A 393 -20.12 15.40 -20.85
CA ILE A 393 -19.51 16.24 -19.83
C ILE A 393 -18.81 15.37 -18.77
N ASN A 394 -19.50 14.38 -18.22
CA ASN A 394 -18.91 13.51 -17.19
C ASN A 394 -17.77 12.66 -17.77
N LEU A 395 -17.90 12.15 -18.99
CA LEU A 395 -16.82 11.44 -19.68
C LEU A 395 -15.60 12.35 -19.87
N SER A 396 -15.80 13.60 -20.30
CA SER A 396 -14.70 14.56 -20.44
C SER A 396 -14.01 14.85 -19.11
N GLY A 397 -14.78 14.92 -18.01
CA GLY A 397 -14.22 15.06 -16.66
C GLY A 397 -13.37 13.86 -16.28
N PHE A 398 -13.92 12.65 -16.41
CA PHE A 398 -13.21 11.40 -16.13
C PHE A 398 -11.92 11.24 -16.95
N THR A 399 -12.00 11.44 -18.27
CA THR A 399 -10.84 11.35 -19.17
C THR A 399 -9.82 12.44 -18.86
N LEU A 400 -10.26 13.66 -18.52
CA LEU A 400 -9.35 14.72 -18.10
C LEU A 400 -8.64 14.38 -16.79
N GLY A 401 -9.34 13.78 -15.82
CA GLY A 401 -8.73 13.29 -14.59
C GLY A 401 -7.60 12.28 -14.88
N LEU A 402 -7.89 11.26 -15.69
CA LEU A 402 -6.87 10.30 -16.14
C LEU A 402 -5.71 10.98 -16.87
N ALA A 403 -6.01 11.93 -17.77
CA ALA A 403 -4.99 12.62 -18.56
C ALA A 403 -4.10 13.52 -17.69
N ILE A 404 -4.67 14.21 -16.70
CA ILE A 404 -3.91 15.02 -15.74
C ILE A 404 -2.93 14.13 -14.99
N MET A 405 -3.39 13.02 -14.40
CA MET A 405 -2.53 12.12 -13.64
C MET A 405 -1.47 11.45 -14.51
N TYR A 406 -1.85 10.98 -15.70
CA TYR A 406 -0.90 10.39 -16.63
C TYR A 406 0.16 11.42 -17.06
N PHE A 407 -0.24 12.65 -17.35
CA PHE A 407 0.69 13.71 -17.72
C PHE A 407 1.61 14.09 -16.56
N THR A 408 1.10 14.22 -15.33
CA THR A 408 1.96 14.50 -14.17
C THR A 408 2.94 13.36 -13.92
N ALA A 409 2.49 12.11 -13.98
CA ALA A 409 3.36 10.94 -13.86
C ALA A 409 4.40 10.86 -14.99
N PHE A 410 4.04 11.27 -16.21
CA PHE A 410 4.96 11.33 -17.35
C PHE A 410 6.01 12.44 -17.21
N MET A 411 5.62 13.65 -16.80
CA MET A 411 6.53 14.78 -16.58
C MET A 411 7.59 14.49 -15.51
N VAL A 412 7.29 13.57 -14.59
CA VAL A 412 8.20 13.16 -13.53
C VAL A 412 9.28 12.19 -14.02
N LYS A 413 8.98 11.45 -15.09
CA LYS A 413 9.91 10.49 -15.70
C LYS A 413 10.75 11.10 -16.83
N LEU A 414 10.55 12.38 -17.13
CA LEU A 414 11.28 13.21 -18.11
C LEU A 414 12.40 13.97 -17.42
#